data_AF-A0A1W6PTB9-F1
#
_entry.id   AF-A0A1W6PTB9-F1
#
_cell.length_a   1.000
_cell.length_b   1.000
_cell.length_c   1.000
_cell.angle_alpha   90.00
_cell.angle_beta   90.00
_cell.angle_gamma   90.00
#
_symmetry.space_group_name_H-M   'P 1'
#
loop_
_entity.id
_entity.type
_entity.pdbx_description
1 polymer ?
#
loop_
_entity_poly.entity_id
_entity_poly.type
_entity_poly.pdbx_seq_one_letter_code
_entity_poly.pdbx_strand_id
1 'polypeptide(L)'
;MNNNTFLVGLIGADIQMSKSPALHETEARHLKLDYHYELVDLAERGLPASALSGLLAELEDRGFAGSNITHPCKQTVIAHLTSLSEDAEMLGAVNTVVLRDGKRIGHNTDWYGFYKNFERGMPGVAKTHAVLLGAGGAGVAVAHAAIKLVIEILSIFDQDTNRAAALADQLNRRFKNLRAADQRRRRGARFCGWADPRYPDRHAKSPGSPDRPGMASPTSLGRRYRLHAARDRTSGPGGGEGVQDLAGRRHDRVPGRGGL
;
A
#
# COMPACT_ATOMS: atom_id res chain seq x y z
N MET A 1 -35.96 -21.39 6.97
CA MET A 1 -34.54 -21.77 6.88
C MET A 1 -33.78 -20.47 6.67
N ASN A 2 -32.85 -20.11 7.56
CA ASN A 2 -32.09 -18.87 7.40
C ASN A 2 -31.21 -19.01 6.17
N ASN A 3 -31.46 -18.18 5.15
CA ASN A 3 -30.81 -18.18 3.84
C ASN A 3 -29.37 -17.62 3.92
N ASN A 4 -28.62 -17.97 4.97
CA ASN A 4 -27.40 -17.26 5.38
C ASN A 4 -26.17 -18.18 5.41
N THR A 5 -26.23 -19.28 4.64
CA THR A 5 -25.13 -20.21 4.41
C THR A 5 -24.30 -19.73 3.22
N PHE A 6 -22.99 -19.57 3.42
CA PHE A 6 -22.04 -19.16 2.40
C PHE A 6 -20.94 -20.19 2.25
N LEU A 7 -20.80 -20.71 1.04
CA LEU A 7 -19.65 -21.53 0.66
C LEU A 7 -18.71 -20.68 -0.19
N VAL A 8 -17.44 -20.57 0.23
CA VAL A 8 -16.42 -19.79 -0.47
C VAL A 8 -15.14 -20.59 -0.66
N GLY A 9 -14.36 -20.22 -1.68
CA GLY A 9 -13.12 -20.92 -2.04
C GLY A 9 -11.86 -20.07 -1.98
N LEU A 10 -10.70 -20.72 -2.05
CA LEU A 10 -9.43 -20.15 -2.51
C LEU A 10 -8.87 -21.04 -3.61
N ILE A 11 -8.71 -20.49 -4.82
CA ILE A 11 -7.99 -21.18 -5.91
C ILE A 11 -6.56 -20.64 -5.98
N GLY A 12 -5.58 -21.55 -5.99
CA GLY A 12 -4.16 -21.26 -6.15
C GLY A 12 -3.30 -22.52 -6.05
N ALA A 13 -1.99 -22.38 -6.14
CA ALA A 13 -1.04 -23.49 -5.96
C ALA A 13 -0.27 -23.34 -4.64
N ASP A 14 -0.03 -24.45 -3.95
CA ASP A 14 0.73 -24.53 -2.68
C ASP A 14 0.10 -23.65 -1.58
N ILE A 15 -1.22 -23.75 -1.42
CA ILE A 15 -2.02 -22.85 -0.59
C ILE A 15 -2.44 -23.45 0.76
N GLN A 16 -1.99 -24.66 1.10
CA GLN A 16 -2.34 -25.33 2.36
C GLN A 16 -2.00 -24.52 3.62
N MET A 17 -0.98 -23.66 3.56
CA MET A 17 -0.57 -22.78 4.67
C MET A 17 -1.31 -21.42 4.69
N SER A 18 -2.35 -21.25 3.87
CA SER A 18 -3.12 -20.01 3.80
C SER A 18 -3.84 -19.71 5.11
N LYS A 19 -3.76 -18.45 5.56
CA LYS A 19 -4.49 -17.96 6.74
C LYS A 19 -5.90 -17.46 6.41
N SER A 20 -6.25 -17.39 5.14
CA SER A 20 -7.53 -16.85 4.67
C SER A 20 -8.73 -17.63 5.22
N PRO A 21 -8.73 -18.99 5.26
CA PRO A 21 -9.83 -19.75 5.85
C PRO A 21 -10.10 -19.35 7.31
N ALA A 22 -9.06 -19.39 8.14
CA ALA A 22 -9.17 -19.04 9.56
C ALA A 22 -9.65 -17.59 9.77
N LEU A 23 -9.17 -16.65 8.95
CA LEU A 23 -9.58 -15.25 9.01
C LEU A 23 -11.07 -15.07 8.68
N HIS A 24 -11.53 -15.64 7.56
CA HIS A 24 -12.90 -15.50 7.11
C HIS A 24 -13.88 -16.20 8.03
N GLU A 25 -13.60 -17.45 8.42
CA GLU A 25 -14.50 -18.22 9.29
C GLU A 25 -14.58 -17.63 10.70
N THR A 26 -13.50 -17.00 11.20
CA THR A 26 -13.55 -16.29 12.49
C THR A 26 -14.49 -15.10 12.43
N GLU A 27 -14.38 -14.28 11.39
CA GLU A 27 -15.26 -13.11 11.23
C GLU A 27 -16.72 -13.54 10.99
N ALA A 28 -16.94 -14.58 10.20
CA ALA A 28 -18.27 -15.14 9.98
C ALA A 28 -18.93 -15.62 11.29
N ARG A 29 -18.16 -16.26 12.18
CA ARG A 29 -18.65 -16.65 13.52
C ARG A 29 -19.06 -15.43 14.35
N HIS A 30 -18.30 -14.34 14.33
CA HIS A 30 -18.69 -13.11 15.02
C HIS A 30 -19.98 -12.50 14.47
N LEU A 31 -20.17 -12.59 13.14
CA LEU A 31 -21.35 -12.10 12.44
C LEU A 31 -22.54 -13.08 12.48
N LYS A 32 -22.38 -14.26 13.10
CA LYS A 32 -23.38 -15.34 13.15
C LYS A 32 -23.85 -15.79 11.75
N LEU A 33 -22.91 -15.85 10.81
CA LEU A 33 -23.11 -16.40 9.47
C LEU A 33 -22.75 -17.88 9.47
N ASP A 34 -23.53 -18.68 8.74
CA ASP A 34 -23.14 -20.05 8.42
C ASP A 34 -22.19 -19.99 7.23
N TYR A 35 -20.91 -20.30 7.42
CA TYR A 35 -19.86 -19.93 6.47
C TYR A 35 -18.77 -20.99 6.46
N HIS A 36 -18.46 -21.50 5.27
CA HIS A 36 -17.45 -22.52 5.04
C HIS A 36 -16.44 -22.05 4.00
N TYR A 37 -15.16 -22.21 4.31
CA TYR A 37 -14.07 -21.81 3.44
C TYR A 37 -13.25 -23.02 2.98
N GLU A 38 -13.25 -23.27 1.66
CA GLU A 38 -12.52 -24.38 1.05
C GLU A 38 -11.24 -23.94 0.33
N LEU A 39 -10.19 -24.76 0.45
CA LEU A 39 -8.98 -24.61 -0.37
C LEU A 39 -9.09 -25.49 -1.62
N VAL A 40 -9.02 -24.86 -2.79
CA VAL A 40 -8.93 -25.52 -4.10
C VAL A 40 -7.49 -25.41 -4.57
N ASP A 41 -6.65 -26.29 -4.03
CA ASP A 41 -5.21 -26.28 -4.29
C ASP A 41 -4.88 -27.04 -5.58
N LEU A 42 -4.32 -26.31 -6.54
CA LEU A 42 -3.92 -26.83 -7.83
C LEU A 42 -2.80 -27.88 -7.71
N ALA A 43 -1.87 -27.70 -6.77
CA ALA A 43 -0.75 -28.61 -6.59
C ALA A 43 -1.24 -29.95 -6.04
N GLU A 44 -2.07 -29.93 -4.99
CA GLU A 44 -2.70 -31.12 -4.41
C GLU A 44 -3.60 -31.86 -5.42
N ARG A 45 -4.31 -31.12 -6.28
CA ARG A 45 -5.18 -31.70 -7.32
C ARG A 45 -4.41 -32.15 -8.58
N GLY A 46 -3.10 -31.88 -8.68
CA GLY A 46 -2.32 -32.15 -9.89
C GLY A 46 -2.83 -31.38 -11.12
N LEU A 47 -3.41 -30.21 -10.94
CA LEU A 47 -4.03 -29.40 -11.99
C LEU A 47 -3.15 -28.22 -12.41
N PRO A 48 -3.06 -27.92 -13.71
CA PRO A 48 -2.41 -26.70 -14.18
C PRO A 48 -3.32 -25.47 -13.98
N ALA A 49 -2.73 -24.27 -14.02
CA ALA A 49 -3.49 -23.01 -13.99
C ALA A 49 -4.48 -22.85 -15.16
N SER A 50 -4.30 -23.58 -16.26
CA SER A 50 -5.26 -23.61 -17.38
C SER A 50 -6.57 -24.31 -17.04
N ALA A 51 -6.65 -25.05 -15.93
CA ALA A 51 -7.88 -25.70 -15.46
C ALA A 51 -8.90 -24.71 -14.84
N LEU A 52 -8.56 -23.43 -14.72
CA LEU A 52 -9.38 -22.40 -14.05
C LEU A 52 -10.83 -22.35 -14.53
N SER A 53 -11.08 -22.47 -15.83
CA SER A 53 -12.46 -22.43 -16.35
C SER A 53 -13.33 -23.55 -15.80
N GLY A 54 -12.78 -24.76 -15.69
CA GLY A 54 -13.48 -25.92 -15.14
C GLY A 54 -13.67 -25.82 -13.63
N LEU A 55 -12.66 -25.29 -12.92
CA LEU A 55 -12.76 -25.05 -11.48
C LEU A 55 -13.84 -24.02 -11.14
N LEU A 56 -13.92 -22.93 -11.90
CA LEU A 56 -14.98 -21.93 -11.69
C LEU A 56 -16.37 -22.51 -11.93
N ALA A 57 -16.54 -23.36 -12.95
CA ALA A 57 -17.80 -24.06 -13.18
C ALA A 57 -18.14 -25.04 -12.05
N GLU A 58 -17.15 -25.80 -11.55
CA GLU A 58 -17.33 -26.69 -10.39
C GLU A 58 -17.81 -25.92 -9.15
N LEU A 59 -17.24 -24.73 -8.89
CA LEU A 59 -17.68 -23.89 -7.77
C LEU A 59 -19.13 -23.40 -7.95
N GLU A 60 -19.53 -23.02 -9.15
CA GLU A 60 -20.90 -22.61 -9.47
C GLU A 60 -21.89 -23.77 -9.26
N ASP A 61 -21.58 -24.95 -9.77
CA ASP A 61 -22.41 -26.16 -9.64
C ASP A 61 -22.60 -26.59 -8.17
N ARG A 62 -21.58 -26.35 -7.35
CA ARG A 62 -21.59 -26.62 -5.91
C ARG A 62 -22.23 -25.51 -5.08
N GLY A 63 -22.69 -24.42 -5.71
CA GLY A 63 -23.38 -23.32 -5.02
C GLY A 63 -22.46 -22.39 -4.23
N PHE A 64 -21.20 -22.23 -4.64
CA PHE A 64 -20.30 -21.26 -4.01
C PHE A 64 -20.78 -19.83 -4.26
N ALA A 65 -20.67 -18.98 -3.25
CA ALA A 65 -20.91 -17.54 -3.36
C ALA A 65 -19.73 -16.79 -4.01
N GLY A 66 -18.55 -17.40 -4.01
CA GLY A 66 -17.35 -16.80 -4.58
C GLY A 66 -16.07 -17.55 -4.24
N SER A 67 -14.95 -17.05 -4.76
CA SER A 67 -13.63 -17.57 -4.45
C SER A 67 -12.60 -16.46 -4.43
N ASN A 68 -11.68 -16.51 -3.47
CA ASN A 68 -10.42 -15.82 -3.64
C ASN A 68 -9.57 -16.53 -4.70
N ILE A 69 -8.74 -15.76 -5.38
CA ILE A 69 -7.81 -16.22 -6.41
C ILE A 69 -6.41 -15.75 -5.99
N THR A 70 -5.46 -16.67 -5.95
CA THR A 70 -4.07 -16.35 -5.64
C THR A 70 -3.12 -16.84 -6.72
N HIS A 71 -1.81 -16.71 -6.48
CA HIS A 71 -0.78 -17.19 -7.39
C HIS A 71 -1.01 -18.66 -7.77
N PRO A 72 -0.82 -19.04 -9.05
CA PRO A 72 -0.44 -18.22 -10.21
C PRO A 72 -1.62 -17.63 -11.00
N CYS A 73 -2.84 -17.71 -10.49
CA CYS A 73 -4.08 -17.56 -11.26
C CYS A 73 -4.62 -16.12 -11.38
N LYS A 74 -4.06 -15.15 -10.66
CA LYS A 74 -4.66 -13.80 -10.55
C LYS A 74 -4.85 -13.06 -11.89
N GLN A 75 -3.99 -13.30 -12.88
CA GLN A 75 -4.10 -12.68 -14.20
C GLN A 75 -4.91 -13.56 -15.16
N THR A 76 -4.63 -14.87 -15.17
CA THR A 76 -5.26 -15.81 -16.10
C THR A 76 -6.75 -15.99 -15.86
N VAL A 77 -7.22 -15.79 -14.62
CA VAL A 77 -8.65 -15.88 -14.30
C VAL A 77 -9.50 -14.86 -15.07
N ILE A 78 -8.94 -13.71 -15.46
CA ILE A 78 -9.67 -12.60 -16.10
C ILE A 78 -10.40 -13.05 -17.37
N ALA A 79 -9.79 -13.93 -18.17
CA ALA A 79 -10.38 -14.44 -19.41
C ALA A 79 -11.64 -15.30 -19.19
N HIS A 80 -11.94 -15.67 -17.94
CA HIS A 80 -13.06 -16.53 -17.57
C HIS A 80 -14.17 -15.79 -16.82
N LEU A 81 -14.09 -14.46 -16.71
CA LEU A 81 -15.02 -13.63 -15.95
C LEU A 81 -15.99 -12.89 -16.85
N THR A 82 -17.22 -12.71 -16.37
CA THR A 82 -18.28 -11.98 -17.07
C THR A 82 -18.01 -10.48 -17.09
N SER A 83 -17.51 -9.96 -15.97
CA SER A 83 -17.15 -8.54 -15.83
C SER A 83 -16.10 -8.37 -14.74
N LEU A 84 -15.49 -7.19 -14.73
CA LEU A 84 -14.51 -6.78 -13.75
C LEU A 84 -14.98 -5.50 -13.05
N SER A 85 -14.61 -5.34 -11.80
CA SER A 85 -14.61 -4.03 -11.14
C SER A 85 -13.55 -3.13 -11.75
N GLU A 86 -13.77 -1.80 -11.72
CA GLU A 86 -12.82 -0.82 -12.25
C GLU A 86 -11.41 -0.99 -11.66
N ASP A 87 -11.32 -1.34 -10.37
CA ASP A 87 -10.05 -1.58 -9.69
C ASP A 87 -9.35 -2.85 -10.20
N ALA A 88 -10.10 -3.92 -10.48
CA ALA A 88 -9.54 -5.15 -11.03
C ALA A 88 -9.08 -4.97 -12.49
N GLU A 89 -9.87 -4.23 -13.30
CA GLU A 89 -9.47 -3.85 -14.67
C GLU A 89 -8.16 -3.07 -14.65
N MET A 90 -8.05 -2.11 -13.75
CA MET A 90 -6.87 -1.25 -13.66
C MET A 90 -5.62 -2.02 -13.23
N LEU A 91 -5.77 -2.89 -12.23
CA LEU A 91 -4.67 -3.69 -11.72
C LEU A 91 -4.27 -4.81 -12.69
N GLY A 92 -5.13 -5.15 -13.67
CA GLY A 92 -4.91 -6.27 -14.59
C GLY A 92 -4.81 -7.61 -13.85
N ALA A 93 -5.42 -7.70 -12.67
CA ALA A 93 -5.36 -8.87 -11.80
C ALA A 93 -6.61 -8.94 -10.93
N VAL A 94 -7.09 -10.14 -10.68
CA VAL A 94 -8.25 -10.45 -9.83
C VAL A 94 -7.79 -11.33 -8.68
N ASN A 95 -8.12 -10.95 -7.44
CA ASN A 95 -7.88 -11.77 -6.26
C ASN A 95 -9.18 -12.31 -5.62
N THR A 96 -10.33 -11.89 -6.14
CA THR A 96 -11.66 -12.22 -5.61
C THR A 96 -12.64 -12.33 -6.76
N VAL A 97 -13.32 -13.46 -6.87
CA VAL A 97 -14.41 -13.69 -7.83
C VAL A 97 -15.69 -13.85 -7.04
N VAL A 98 -16.69 -13.03 -7.34
CA VAL A 98 -18.04 -13.16 -6.80
C VAL A 98 -18.90 -13.91 -7.81
N LEU A 99 -19.58 -14.96 -7.35
CA LEU A 99 -20.50 -15.76 -8.14
C LEU A 99 -21.92 -15.35 -7.76
N ARG A 100 -22.62 -14.70 -8.69
CA ARG A 100 -23.95 -14.15 -8.40
C ARG A 100 -24.79 -14.04 -9.66
N ASP A 101 -26.05 -14.47 -9.58
CA ASP A 101 -27.05 -14.34 -10.66
C ASP A 101 -26.53 -14.88 -12.02
N GLY A 102 -25.81 -16.01 -11.98
CA GLY A 102 -25.19 -16.63 -13.15
C GLY A 102 -24.01 -15.87 -13.76
N LYS A 103 -23.43 -14.90 -13.02
CA LYS A 103 -22.29 -14.09 -13.46
C LYS A 103 -21.09 -14.28 -12.55
N ARG A 104 -19.91 -14.20 -13.17
CA ARG A 104 -18.60 -14.22 -12.53
C ARG A 104 -18.02 -12.81 -12.53
N ILE A 105 -18.00 -12.16 -11.37
CA ILE A 105 -17.58 -10.76 -11.24
C ILE A 105 -16.22 -10.68 -10.55
N GLY A 106 -15.23 -10.12 -11.25
CA GLY A 106 -13.85 -10.01 -10.76
C GLY A 106 -13.58 -8.75 -9.94
N HIS A 107 -12.99 -8.94 -8.78
CA HIS A 107 -12.55 -7.90 -7.88
C HIS A 107 -11.08 -8.06 -7.51
N ASN A 108 -10.47 -6.93 -7.15
CA ASN A 108 -9.15 -6.92 -6.54
C ASN A 108 -9.20 -6.10 -5.25
N THR A 109 -8.91 -6.74 -4.13
CA THR A 109 -8.94 -6.14 -2.79
C THR A 109 -7.55 -5.90 -2.19
N ASP A 110 -6.46 -6.29 -2.88
CA ASP A 110 -5.10 -6.19 -2.36
C ASP A 110 -4.69 -4.72 -2.13
N TRP A 111 -5.13 -3.80 -3.00
CA TRP A 111 -4.88 -2.36 -2.85
C TRP A 111 -5.63 -1.74 -1.67
N TYR A 112 -6.83 -2.26 -1.37
CA TYR A 112 -7.73 -1.70 -0.38
C TYR A 112 -7.16 -1.84 1.04
N GLY A 113 -6.50 -2.97 1.31
CA GLY A 113 -5.79 -3.18 2.58
C GLY A 113 -4.72 -2.12 2.84
N PHE A 114 -3.91 -1.80 1.83
CA PHE A 114 -2.92 -0.72 1.94
C PHE A 114 -3.59 0.64 2.14
N TYR A 115 -4.60 0.95 1.31
CA TYR A 115 -5.36 2.20 1.38
C TYR A 115 -5.92 2.43 2.79
N LYS A 116 -6.63 1.45 3.36
CA LYS A 116 -7.23 1.57 4.69
C LYS A 116 -6.21 1.66 5.81
N ASN A 117 -5.11 0.91 5.73
CA ASN A 117 -4.04 1.03 6.73
C ASN A 117 -3.38 2.40 6.68
N PHE A 118 -3.18 2.97 5.48
CA PHE A 118 -2.64 4.32 5.33
C PHE A 118 -3.59 5.36 5.94
N GLU A 119 -4.89 5.31 5.62
CA GLU A 119 -5.88 6.25 6.17
C GLU A 119 -5.91 6.24 7.70
N ARG A 120 -5.82 5.05 8.31
CA ARG A 120 -5.87 4.89 9.78
C ARG A 120 -4.57 5.25 10.46
N GLY A 121 -3.44 4.88 9.87
CA GLY A 121 -2.12 4.99 10.48
C GLY A 121 -1.44 6.34 10.27
N MET A 122 -1.82 7.08 9.22
CA MET A 122 -1.17 8.34 8.84
C MET A 122 -2.19 9.47 8.57
N PRO A 123 -3.13 9.74 9.51
CA PRO A 123 -4.08 10.83 9.31
C PRO A 123 -3.34 12.17 9.23
N GLY A 124 -3.69 12.99 8.23
CA GLY A 124 -3.13 14.34 8.05
C GLY A 124 -1.72 14.41 7.45
N VAL A 125 -1.12 13.30 7.04
CA VAL A 125 0.16 13.34 6.32
C VAL A 125 0.00 14.09 4.99
N ALA A 126 1.01 14.89 4.63
CA ALA A 126 1.07 15.55 3.34
C ALA A 126 1.10 14.53 2.18
N LYS A 127 0.27 14.75 1.16
CA LYS A 127 0.11 13.85 0.01
C LYS A 127 0.71 14.41 -1.28
N THR A 128 1.62 15.37 -1.16
CA THR A 128 2.23 16.08 -2.29
C THR A 128 3.19 15.21 -3.10
N HIS A 129 3.96 14.33 -2.44
CA HIS A 129 4.92 13.46 -3.13
C HIS A 129 5.20 12.18 -2.33
N ALA A 130 5.04 11.02 -2.99
CA ALA A 130 5.47 9.73 -2.46
C ALA A 130 6.46 9.02 -3.40
N VAL A 131 7.28 8.14 -2.82
CA VAL A 131 8.20 7.27 -3.55
C VAL A 131 7.78 5.82 -3.34
N LEU A 132 7.52 5.11 -4.43
CA LEU A 132 7.27 3.69 -4.48
C LEU A 132 8.56 2.95 -4.86
N LEU A 133 9.01 2.05 -3.98
CA LEU A 133 10.13 1.16 -4.21
C LEU A 133 9.60 -0.24 -4.54
N GLY A 134 9.68 -0.61 -5.81
CA GLY A 134 9.19 -1.86 -6.39
C GLY A 134 7.93 -1.65 -7.25
N ALA A 135 7.98 -2.13 -8.48
CA ALA A 135 6.91 -2.13 -9.48
C ALA A 135 6.44 -3.56 -9.82
N GLY A 136 6.66 -4.53 -8.92
CA GLY A 136 6.06 -5.87 -8.97
C GLY A 136 4.61 -5.89 -8.51
N GLY A 137 3.98 -7.07 -8.42
CA GLY A 137 2.53 -7.20 -8.14
C GLY A 137 2.02 -6.43 -6.91
N ALA A 138 2.74 -6.49 -5.78
CA ALA A 138 2.40 -5.69 -4.59
C ALA A 138 2.60 -4.18 -4.82
N GLY A 139 3.67 -3.81 -5.54
CA GLY A 139 3.95 -2.42 -5.91
C GLY A 139 2.85 -1.81 -6.79
N VAL A 140 2.31 -2.57 -7.74
CA VAL A 140 1.17 -2.17 -8.58
C VAL A 140 -0.07 -1.90 -7.72
N ALA A 141 -0.38 -2.77 -6.74
CA ALA A 141 -1.48 -2.55 -5.81
C ALA A 141 -1.28 -1.29 -4.93
N VAL A 142 -0.05 -1.03 -4.46
CA VAL A 142 0.28 0.19 -3.70
C VAL A 142 0.21 1.43 -4.57
N ALA A 143 0.67 1.37 -5.82
CA ALA A 143 0.56 2.48 -6.77
C ALA A 143 -0.90 2.85 -7.04
N HIS A 144 -1.77 1.84 -7.15
CA HIS A 144 -3.21 2.05 -7.26
C HIS A 144 -3.80 2.68 -6.00
N ALA A 145 -3.42 2.20 -4.82
CA ALA A 145 -3.83 2.81 -3.57
C ALA A 145 -3.37 4.28 -3.43
N ALA A 146 -2.16 4.61 -3.91
CA ALA A 146 -1.65 5.98 -3.96
C ALA A 146 -2.54 6.91 -4.80
N ILE A 147 -3.08 6.42 -5.92
CA ILE A 147 -4.06 7.17 -6.73
C ILE A 147 -5.33 7.42 -5.92
N LYS A 148 -5.89 6.37 -5.28
CA LYS A 148 -7.11 6.49 -4.48
C LYS A 148 -6.93 7.42 -3.27
N LEU A 149 -5.71 7.51 -2.74
CA LEU A 149 -5.35 8.45 -1.67
C LEU A 149 -5.21 9.90 -2.15
N VAL A 150 -5.22 10.14 -3.46
CA VAL A 150 -5.01 11.44 -4.11
C VAL A 150 -3.60 11.97 -3.85
N ILE A 151 -2.59 11.12 -4.03
CA ILE A 151 -1.18 11.55 -4.04
C ILE A 151 -0.91 12.33 -5.33
N GLU A 152 -0.32 13.51 -5.23
CA GLU A 152 -0.12 14.39 -6.39
C GLU A 152 1.02 13.91 -7.31
N ILE A 153 2.13 13.48 -6.71
CA ILE A 153 3.32 12.98 -7.41
C ILE A 153 3.68 11.61 -6.86
N LEU A 154 3.78 10.61 -7.76
CA LEU A 154 4.27 9.28 -7.41
C LEU A 154 5.54 8.96 -8.18
N SER A 155 6.64 8.84 -7.45
CA SER A 155 7.92 8.46 -8.01
C SER A 155 8.14 6.97 -7.88
N ILE A 156 8.36 6.27 -8.98
CA ILE A 156 8.46 4.80 -8.99
C ILE A 156 9.90 4.39 -9.26
N PHE A 157 10.41 3.46 -8.47
CA PHE A 157 11.73 2.88 -8.63
C PHE A 157 11.63 1.35 -8.62
N ASP A 158 12.31 0.68 -9.54
CA ASP A 158 12.49 -0.77 -9.54
C ASP A 158 13.91 -1.08 -10.06
N GLN A 159 14.45 -2.24 -9.71
CA GLN A 159 15.71 -2.72 -10.30
C GLN A 159 15.54 -2.92 -11.81
N ASP A 160 14.37 -3.39 -12.23
CA ASP A 160 13.96 -3.47 -13.63
C ASP A 160 13.29 -2.15 -14.05
N THR A 161 14.05 -1.30 -14.72
CA THR A 161 13.59 0.02 -15.15
C THR A 161 12.39 -0.04 -16.10
N ASN A 162 12.25 -1.13 -16.86
CA ASN A 162 11.12 -1.28 -17.77
C ASN A 162 9.80 -1.44 -17.01
N ARG A 163 9.81 -2.13 -15.85
CA ARG A 163 8.62 -2.24 -15.00
C ARG A 163 8.21 -0.90 -14.40
N ALA A 164 9.17 -0.14 -13.89
CA ALA A 164 8.89 1.17 -13.32
C ALA A 164 8.32 2.14 -14.38
N ALA A 165 8.91 2.16 -15.58
CA ALA A 165 8.43 2.97 -16.69
C ALA A 165 7.04 2.53 -17.17
N ALA A 166 6.81 1.23 -17.38
CA ALA A 166 5.53 0.69 -17.82
C ALA A 166 4.40 1.02 -16.83
N LEU A 167 4.66 0.86 -15.52
CA LEU A 167 3.71 1.22 -14.48
C LEU A 167 3.43 2.73 -14.49
N ALA A 168 4.46 3.58 -14.53
CA ALA A 168 4.27 5.03 -14.59
C ALA A 168 3.43 5.47 -15.80
N ASP A 169 3.71 4.91 -16.98
CA ASP A 169 2.97 5.19 -18.20
C ASP A 169 1.50 4.73 -18.12
N GLN A 170 1.27 3.54 -17.55
CA GLN A 170 -0.08 3.03 -17.32
C GLN A 170 -0.90 3.97 -16.41
N LEU A 171 -0.30 4.44 -15.31
CA LEU A 171 -0.98 5.34 -14.38
C LEU A 171 -1.24 6.70 -15.04
N ASN A 172 -0.26 7.29 -15.74
CA ASN A 172 -0.41 8.59 -16.39
C ASN A 172 -1.43 8.58 -17.53
N ARG A 173 -1.54 7.48 -18.30
CA ARG A 173 -2.57 7.34 -19.34
C ARG A 173 -3.98 7.36 -18.75
N ARG A 174 -4.15 6.76 -17.57
CA ARG A 174 -5.47 6.56 -16.96
C ARG A 174 -5.88 7.70 -16.03
N PHE A 175 -4.93 8.37 -15.38
CA PHE A 175 -5.17 9.41 -14.37
C PHE A 175 -4.53 10.74 -14.76
N LYS A 176 -5.35 11.72 -15.13
CA LYS A 176 -4.89 13.07 -15.51
C LYS A 176 -4.36 13.89 -14.32
N ASN A 177 -4.77 13.54 -13.10
CA ASN A 177 -4.46 14.29 -11.88
C ASN A 177 -3.24 13.75 -11.10
N LEU A 178 -2.72 12.57 -11.48
CA LEU A 178 -1.51 12.01 -10.89
C LEU A 178 -0.33 12.30 -11.83
N ARG A 179 0.81 12.70 -11.26
CA ARG A 179 2.10 12.74 -11.98
C ARG A 179 2.96 11.55 -11.55
N ALA A 180 2.84 10.43 -12.24
CA ALA A 180 3.71 9.28 -12.04
C ALA A 180 4.99 9.43 -12.86
N ALA A 181 6.15 9.10 -12.31
CA ALA A 181 7.40 9.13 -13.06
C ALA A 181 8.41 8.11 -12.55
N ASP A 182 9.11 7.46 -13.48
CA ASP A 182 10.42 6.86 -13.19
C ASP A 182 11.39 7.99 -12.79
N GLN A 183 11.99 7.85 -11.60
CA GLN A 183 12.87 8.85 -10.99
C GLN A 183 14.10 9.20 -11.84
N ARG A 184 14.53 8.35 -12.79
CA ARG A 184 15.62 8.74 -13.71
C ARG A 184 15.23 9.87 -14.67
N ARG A 185 13.93 10.15 -14.87
CA ARG A 185 13.45 11.28 -15.68
C ARG A 185 13.31 12.59 -14.90
N ARG A 186 13.45 12.61 -13.56
CA ARG A 186 13.38 13.84 -12.76
C ARG A 186 14.71 14.11 -12.04
N ARG A 187 15.52 15.01 -12.60
CA ARG A 187 16.60 15.67 -11.83
C ARG A 187 15.94 16.50 -10.72
N GLY A 188 16.24 16.19 -9.45
CA GLY A 188 15.89 17.06 -8.31
C GLY A 188 14.75 16.59 -7.40
N ALA A 189 14.30 15.34 -7.47
CA ALA A 189 13.37 14.82 -6.45
C ALA A 189 14.06 14.75 -5.08
N ARG A 190 13.57 15.52 -4.11
CA ARG A 190 13.96 15.38 -2.71
C ARG A 190 13.41 14.06 -2.18
N PHE A 191 14.30 13.25 -1.61
CA PHE A 191 14.01 11.92 -1.10
C PHE A 191 13.23 12.04 0.22
N CYS A 192 11.96 11.63 0.23
CA CYS A 192 11.23 11.26 1.44
C CYS A 192 10.99 9.75 1.40
N GLY A 193 12.00 8.97 1.75
CA GLY A 193 11.81 7.56 2.06
C GLY A 193 11.28 7.43 3.48
N TRP A 194 10.26 6.61 3.70
CA TRP A 194 9.87 6.22 5.06
C TRP A 194 10.29 4.77 5.31
N ALA A 195 11.08 4.58 6.37
CA ALA A 195 11.33 3.30 6.98
C ALA A 195 10.57 3.29 8.31
N ASP A 196 9.78 2.24 8.59
CA ASP A 196 9.20 2.04 9.92
C ASP A 196 10.35 1.79 10.90
N PRO A 197 10.56 2.63 11.94
CA PRO A 197 11.63 2.44 12.92
C PRO A 197 11.50 1.11 13.68
N ARG A 198 10.33 0.46 13.66
CA ARG A 198 10.07 -0.82 14.33
C ARG A 198 10.44 -2.04 13.47
N TYR A 199 10.74 -1.85 12.19
CA TYR A 199 11.10 -2.93 11.26
C TYR A 199 12.21 -2.50 10.28
N PRO A 200 13.43 -2.23 10.77
CA PRO A 200 14.53 -1.78 9.91
C PRO A 200 14.93 -2.80 8.82
N ASP A 201 14.63 -4.09 9.01
CA ASP A 201 15.15 -5.18 8.15
C ASP A 201 14.09 -6.03 7.42
N ARG A 202 12.82 -5.60 7.36
CA ARG A 202 11.79 -6.36 6.61
C ARG A 202 11.36 -5.61 5.36
N HIS A 203 12.05 -5.89 4.25
CA HIS A 203 11.42 -5.81 2.93
C HIS A 203 10.11 -6.62 2.99
N ALA A 204 9.02 -6.08 2.45
CA ALA A 204 7.76 -6.79 2.34
C ALA A 204 7.99 -8.10 1.58
N LYS A 205 8.12 -9.21 2.33
CA LYS A 205 8.10 -10.57 1.76
C LYS A 205 6.67 -10.79 1.24
N SER A 206 6.54 -11.12 -0.03
CA SER A 206 5.31 -11.72 -0.54
C SER A 206 5.03 -13.01 0.26
N PRO A 207 3.77 -13.35 0.56
CA PRO A 207 3.45 -14.67 1.09
C PRO A 207 3.82 -15.71 0.01
N GLY A 208 4.75 -16.63 0.30
CA GLY A 208 4.98 -17.83 -0.54
C GLY A 208 6.38 -18.09 -1.13
N SER A 209 7.47 -17.42 -0.73
CA SER A 209 8.82 -17.79 -1.25
C SER A 209 9.64 -18.62 -0.25
N PRO A 210 10.17 -19.81 -0.62
CA PRO A 210 11.04 -20.62 0.23
C PRO A 210 12.48 -20.07 0.26
N ASP A 211 13.09 -20.06 1.45
CA ASP A 211 14.43 -19.50 1.74
C ASP A 211 15.57 -20.43 1.26
N ARG A 212 16.70 -19.82 0.84
CA ARG A 212 18.07 -20.21 1.27
C ARG A 212 19.00 -18.98 1.35
N PRO A 213 20.00 -18.97 2.27
CA PRO A 213 20.65 -17.76 2.75
C PRO A 213 21.96 -17.46 1.99
N GLY A 214 22.13 -16.21 1.56
CA GLY A 214 23.40 -15.66 1.09
C GLY A 214 23.53 -14.23 1.60
N MET A 215 24.41 -14.04 2.57
CA MET A 215 24.75 -12.73 3.16
C MET A 215 25.30 -11.77 2.10
N ALA A 216 24.77 -10.55 2.05
CA ALA A 216 25.50 -9.38 1.57
C ALA A 216 25.44 -8.30 2.66
N SER A 217 26.59 -7.90 3.17
CA SER A 217 26.75 -6.95 4.26
C SER A 217 26.52 -5.48 3.81
N PRO A 218 26.06 -4.60 4.71
CA PRO A 218 25.72 -3.22 4.37
C PRO A 218 26.94 -2.30 4.51
N THR A 219 27.71 -2.09 3.44
CA THR A 219 28.81 -1.09 3.50
C THR A 219 28.96 -0.17 2.28
N SER A 220 28.08 -0.19 1.27
CA SER A 220 28.26 0.65 0.08
C SER A 220 27.25 1.79 -0.15
N LEU A 221 26.21 1.95 0.69
CA LEU A 221 25.22 3.04 0.51
C LEU A 221 25.32 4.22 1.50
N GLY A 222 26.22 4.16 2.49
CA GLY A 222 26.20 5.07 3.65
C GLY A 222 26.88 6.44 3.53
N ARG A 223 27.47 6.83 2.38
CA ARG A 223 28.34 8.04 2.32
C ARG A 223 27.79 9.25 1.56
N ARG A 224 26.55 9.29 1.08
CA ARG A 224 26.07 10.44 0.27
C ARG A 224 24.86 11.25 0.76
N TYR A 225 24.28 10.96 1.92
CA TYR A 225 23.12 11.74 2.36
C TYR A 225 23.21 12.12 3.84
N ARG A 226 23.87 13.26 4.12
CA ARG A 226 23.67 13.98 5.39
C ARG A 226 22.37 14.78 5.28
N LEU A 227 21.40 14.44 6.12
CA LEU A 227 20.18 15.20 6.36
C LEU A 227 20.53 16.49 7.12
N HIS A 228 20.32 17.66 6.50
CA HIS A 228 20.21 18.92 7.23
C HIS A 228 18.75 19.15 7.62
N ALA A 229 18.43 18.98 8.90
CA ALA A 229 17.18 19.46 9.47
C ALA A 229 17.32 20.97 9.75
N ALA A 230 16.56 21.79 9.03
CA ALA A 230 16.43 23.21 9.34
C ALA A 230 15.69 23.34 10.67
N ARG A 231 16.35 23.93 11.68
CA ARG A 231 15.71 24.45 12.88
C ARG A 231 15.33 25.89 12.60
N ASP A 232 14.05 26.17 12.46
CA ASP A 232 13.52 27.52 12.65
C ASP A 232 13.74 27.90 14.12
N ARG A 233 14.62 28.88 14.35
CA ARG A 233 14.58 29.71 15.56
C ARG A 233 14.56 31.16 15.12
N THR A 234 13.44 31.79 15.40
CA THR A 234 13.31 33.23 15.51
C THR A 234 14.33 33.75 16.52
N SER A 235 15.24 34.60 16.08
CA SER A 235 16.12 35.40 16.94
C SER A 235 16.06 36.84 16.46
N GLY A 236 15.35 37.68 17.21
CA GLY A 236 15.55 39.13 17.17
C GLY A 236 16.92 39.51 17.76
N PRO A 237 17.43 40.71 17.49
CA PRO A 237 18.79 41.07 17.86
C PRO A 237 18.84 41.61 19.31
N GLY A 238 19.39 40.83 20.23
CA GLY A 238 20.22 41.34 21.32
C GLY A 238 21.66 41.01 20.97
N GLY A 239 22.68 41.85 21.12
CA GLY A 239 22.89 42.83 22.16
C GLY A 239 24.21 42.45 22.84
N GLY A 240 25.23 43.31 22.73
CA GLY A 240 26.43 43.29 23.57
C GLY A 240 27.75 42.98 22.84
N GLU A 241 28.58 44.02 22.64
CA GLU A 241 29.76 44.26 23.47
C GLU A 241 30.46 45.58 23.07
N GLY A 242 30.82 46.40 24.07
CA GLY A 242 31.97 47.29 23.95
C GLY A 242 31.89 48.70 24.54
N VAL A 243 32.32 48.81 25.81
CA VAL A 243 33.28 49.83 26.33
C VAL A 243 32.80 51.26 26.69
N GLN A 244 33.10 51.64 27.96
CA GLN A 244 33.32 53.00 28.54
C GLN A 244 32.11 53.97 28.61
N ASP A 245 31.94 54.88 29.55
CA ASP A 245 32.49 55.25 30.86
C ASP A 245 31.56 56.40 31.36
N LEU A 246 31.68 56.81 32.62
CA LEU A 246 31.24 58.08 33.21
C LEU A 246 29.75 58.29 33.62
N ALA A 247 29.57 58.15 34.93
CA ALA A 247 29.13 59.20 35.85
C ALA A 247 27.69 59.77 35.77
N GLY A 248 26.94 59.53 36.86
CA GLY A 248 26.42 60.65 37.64
C GLY A 248 24.90 60.75 37.89
N ARG A 249 24.55 60.65 39.19
CA ARG A 249 23.50 61.40 39.92
C ARG A 249 22.02 61.07 39.58
N ARG A 250 21.28 60.39 40.47
CA ARG A 250 20.54 60.87 41.69
C ARG A 250 19.17 61.50 41.41
N HIS A 251 18.20 61.05 42.24
CA HIS A 251 16.93 61.70 42.67
C HIS A 251 15.79 61.76 41.65
N ASP A 252 14.49 61.67 41.98
CA ASP A 252 13.70 61.32 43.16
C ASP A 252 12.22 61.32 42.68
N ARG A 253 11.33 60.65 43.43
CA ARG A 253 9.90 60.99 43.67
C ARG A 253 8.80 60.75 42.62
N VAL A 254 7.95 59.80 42.99
CA VAL A 254 6.46 59.80 42.99
C VAL A 254 5.93 61.08 43.70
N PRO A 255 4.83 61.75 43.27
CA PRO A 255 3.40 61.33 43.43
C PRO A 255 2.51 61.78 42.24
N GLY A 256 1.21 61.52 42.11
CA GLY A 256 0.12 61.01 42.94
C GLY A 256 -1.21 61.36 42.24
N ARG A 257 -2.27 60.63 42.62
CA ARG A 257 -3.70 60.72 42.28
C ARG A 257 -4.29 62.08 41.80
N GLY A 258 -5.28 62.00 40.90
CA GLY A 258 -6.66 62.44 41.18
C GLY A 258 -7.34 63.50 40.27
N GLY A 259 -8.59 63.20 39.88
CA GLY A 259 -9.64 64.13 39.41
C GLY A 259 -9.73 64.30 37.89
N LEU A 260 -10.89 64.27 37.21
CA LEU A 260 -12.32 64.21 37.54
C LEU A 260 -13.02 63.48 36.39
#